data_AF-A0A918IG34-F1
#
_entry.id   AF-A0A918IG34-F1
#
_cell.length_a   1.000
_cell.length_b   1.000
_cell.length_c   1.000
_cell.angle_alpha   90.00
_cell.angle_beta   90.00
_cell.angle_gamma   90.00
#
_symmetry.space_group_name_H-M   'P 1'
#
loop_
_entity.id
_entity.type
_entity.pdbx_description
1 polymer ?
#
loop_
_entity_poly.entity_id
_entity_poly.type
_entity_poly.pdbx_seq_one_letter_code
_entity_poly.pdbx_strand_id
1 'polypeptide(L)'
;MGAKTGSGRSVQQTETALFFSGNLVEHVQTAVRDHAARHRLGIAETARLFAAVNASATDAVVTAWDAKLQYGSWRPVTAIRLADTDGNTGTTADPAWEPLLLTPPHPDYMAVVDARVWGGVHSRLADAAGCRAGTHVAAWALDHYFQPVVKDPLI
;
A
#
# COMPACT_ATOMS: atom_id res chain seq x y z
N MET A 1 -18.30 -2.78 -12.54
CA MET A 1 -16.91 -2.53 -12.98
C MET A 1 -15.99 -3.76 -12.93
N GLY A 2 -16.29 -4.86 -12.22
CA GLY A 2 -15.38 -6.03 -12.14
C GLY A 2 -15.65 -7.16 -13.15
N ALA A 3 -16.81 -7.17 -13.81
CA ALA A 3 -17.29 -8.28 -14.65
C ALA A 3 -16.43 -8.49 -15.91
N LYS A 4 -16.21 -9.72 -16.34
CA LYS A 4 -15.46 -10.08 -17.55
C LYS A 4 -16.10 -9.52 -18.81
N THR A 5 -17.42 -9.63 -18.92
CA THR A 5 -18.24 -9.14 -20.02
C THR A 5 -19.33 -8.20 -19.49
N GLY A 6 -19.94 -7.40 -20.38
CA GLY A 6 -21.06 -6.51 -20.02
C GLY A 6 -20.71 -5.40 -19.02
N SER A 7 -19.43 -5.17 -18.72
CA SER A 7 -18.99 -4.14 -17.78
C SER A 7 -18.91 -2.78 -18.47
N GLY A 8 -19.39 -1.72 -17.82
CA GLY A 8 -19.16 -0.32 -18.20
C GLY A 8 -17.72 0.17 -17.99
N ARG A 9 -16.72 -0.74 -17.98
CA ARG A 9 -15.31 -0.36 -17.87
C ARG A 9 -14.84 0.26 -19.17
N SER A 10 -14.06 1.34 -19.08
CA SER A 10 -13.33 1.86 -20.23
C SER A 10 -12.17 0.94 -20.62
N VAL A 11 -11.63 1.17 -21.82
CA VAL A 11 -10.40 0.49 -22.29
C VAL A 11 -9.26 0.75 -21.31
N GLN A 12 -9.03 2.01 -20.93
CA GLN A 12 -7.96 2.38 -20.00
C GLN A 12 -8.09 1.72 -18.62
N GLN A 13 -9.31 1.55 -18.10
CA GLN A 13 -9.52 0.82 -16.83
C GLN A 13 -9.18 -0.66 -16.96
N THR A 14 -9.50 -1.26 -18.12
CA THR A 14 -9.16 -2.66 -18.40
C THR A 14 -7.65 -2.84 -18.52
N GLU A 15 -6.96 -1.95 -19.25
CA GLU A 15 -5.51 -1.95 -19.37
C GLU A 15 -4.82 -1.74 -18.02
N THR A 16 -5.33 -0.82 -17.21
CA THR A 16 -4.82 -0.57 -15.85
C THR A 16 -4.95 -1.83 -14.99
N ALA A 17 -6.10 -2.51 -15.03
CA ALA A 17 -6.31 -3.75 -14.28
C ALA A 17 -5.34 -4.85 -14.73
N LEU A 18 -5.12 -4.99 -16.04
CA LEU A 18 -4.17 -5.96 -16.59
C LEU A 18 -2.72 -5.63 -16.20
N PHE A 19 -2.32 -4.36 -16.27
CA PHE A 19 -0.99 -3.92 -15.86
C PHE A 19 -0.68 -4.29 -14.41
N PHE A 20 -1.61 -4.00 -13.48
CA PHE A 20 -1.41 -4.31 -12.07
C PHE A 20 -1.63 -5.79 -11.70
N SER A 21 -2.15 -6.61 -12.62
CA SER A 21 -2.34 -8.06 -12.40
C SER A 21 -1.05 -8.88 -12.54
N GLY A 22 0.01 -8.30 -13.11
CA GLY A 22 1.29 -8.98 -13.29
C GLY A 22 2.01 -9.29 -11.98
N ASN A 23 3.14 -10.01 -12.07
CA ASN A 23 3.93 -10.37 -10.90
C ASN A 23 4.47 -9.12 -10.21
N LEU A 24 3.93 -8.85 -9.03
CA LEU A 24 4.22 -7.66 -8.27
C LEU A 24 5.66 -7.61 -7.75
N VAL A 25 6.29 -8.75 -7.48
CA VAL A 25 7.71 -8.79 -7.09
C VAL A 25 8.56 -8.33 -8.28
N GLU A 26 8.27 -8.82 -9.48
CA GLU A 26 8.99 -8.44 -10.69
C GLU A 26 8.82 -6.95 -11.01
N HIS A 27 7.59 -6.41 -10.91
CA HIS A 27 7.33 -5.00 -11.12
C HIS A 27 8.12 -4.10 -10.15
N VAL A 28 8.10 -4.42 -8.86
CA VAL A 28 8.83 -3.64 -7.86
C VAL A 28 10.34 -3.73 -8.10
N GLN A 29 10.89 -4.92 -8.32
CA GLN A 29 12.32 -5.07 -8.55
C GLN A 29 12.78 -4.37 -9.82
N THR A 30 11.95 -4.37 -10.86
CA THR A 30 12.22 -3.66 -12.11
C THR A 30 12.23 -2.15 -11.88
N ALA A 31 11.24 -1.61 -11.16
CA ALA A 31 11.18 -0.19 -10.83
C ALA A 31 12.38 0.26 -9.95
N VAL A 32 12.78 -0.54 -8.96
CA VAL A 32 13.90 -0.20 -8.06
C VAL A 32 15.24 -0.23 -8.82
N ARG A 33 15.47 -1.24 -9.68
CA ARG A 33 16.66 -1.29 -10.54
C ARG A 33 16.73 -0.08 -11.46
N ASP A 34 15.61 0.26 -12.09
CA ASP A 34 15.53 1.37 -13.01
C ASP A 34 15.78 2.71 -12.28
N HIS A 35 15.20 2.91 -11.10
CA HIS A 35 15.47 4.07 -10.26
C HIS A 35 16.98 4.19 -9.91
N ALA A 36 17.60 3.11 -9.44
CA ALA A 36 19.03 3.13 -9.13
C ALA A 36 19.89 3.51 -10.36
N ALA A 37 19.53 3.02 -11.55
CA ALA A 37 20.21 3.32 -12.80
C ALA A 37 20.03 4.78 -13.25
N ARG A 38 18.79 5.30 -13.30
CA ARG A 38 18.50 6.69 -13.70
C ARG A 38 19.18 7.70 -12.80
N HIS A 39 19.31 7.39 -11.51
CA HIS A 39 19.93 8.26 -10.52
C HIS A 39 21.43 7.98 -10.31
N ARG A 40 22.00 6.98 -10.99
CA ARG A 40 23.42 6.60 -10.92
C ARG A 40 23.91 6.38 -9.47
N LEU A 41 23.10 5.71 -8.66
CA LEU A 41 23.42 5.43 -7.27
C LEU A 41 24.67 4.56 -7.15
N GLY A 42 25.49 4.84 -6.13
CA GLY A 42 26.64 3.99 -5.80
C GLY A 42 26.21 2.63 -5.23
N ILE A 43 27.17 1.71 -5.06
CA ILE A 43 26.90 0.36 -4.54
C ILE A 43 26.23 0.43 -3.16
N ALA A 44 26.77 1.25 -2.25
CA ALA A 44 26.24 1.38 -0.89
C ALA A 44 24.81 1.97 -0.85
N GLU A 45 24.53 2.96 -1.69
CA GLU A 45 23.20 3.59 -1.79
C GLU A 45 22.19 2.64 -2.41
N THR A 46 22.59 1.93 -3.46
CA THR A 46 21.78 0.89 -4.09
C THR A 46 21.46 -0.22 -3.10
N ALA A 47 22.46 -0.72 -2.36
CA ALA A 47 22.24 -1.75 -1.34
C ALA A 47 21.23 -1.30 -0.27
N ARG A 48 21.34 -0.05 0.22
CA ARG A 48 20.38 0.52 1.18
C ARG A 48 18.98 0.64 0.60
N LEU A 49 18.84 1.08 -0.66
CA LEU A 49 17.56 1.18 -1.35
C LEU A 49 16.87 -0.19 -1.45
N PHE A 50 17.57 -1.21 -1.95
CA PHE A 50 17.02 -2.56 -2.07
C PHE A 50 16.67 -3.16 -0.71
N ALA A 51 17.52 -2.96 0.30
CA ALA A 51 17.24 -3.43 1.66
C ALA A 51 15.96 -2.80 2.23
N ALA A 52 15.82 -1.47 2.12
CA ALA A 52 14.65 -0.76 2.63
C ALA A 52 13.36 -1.17 1.91
N VAL A 53 13.38 -1.26 0.58
CA VAL A 53 12.20 -1.64 -0.21
C VAL A 53 11.81 -3.09 0.05
N ASN A 54 12.77 -4.01 0.09
CA ASN A 54 12.48 -5.44 0.31
C ASN A 54 12.00 -5.73 1.74
N ALA A 55 12.55 -5.06 2.74
CA ALA A 55 12.07 -5.17 4.12
C ALA A 55 10.61 -4.68 4.21
N SER A 56 10.32 -3.48 3.69
CA SER A 56 8.97 -2.91 3.70
C SER A 56 7.97 -3.79 2.93
N ALA A 57 8.39 -4.34 1.78
CA ALA A 57 7.55 -5.25 1.00
C ALA A 57 7.25 -6.56 1.75
N THR A 58 8.22 -7.08 2.50
CA THR A 58 8.04 -8.27 3.35
C THR A 58 7.02 -8.00 4.46
N ASP A 59 7.17 -6.89 5.19
CA ASP A 59 6.27 -6.52 6.29
C ASP A 59 4.82 -6.33 5.81
N ALA A 60 4.64 -5.69 4.65
CA ALA A 60 3.34 -5.50 4.02
C ALA A 60 2.68 -6.84 3.65
N VAL A 61 3.46 -7.79 3.11
CA VAL A 61 2.94 -9.13 2.77
C VAL A 61 2.53 -9.88 4.04
N VAL A 62 3.36 -9.91 5.08
CA VAL A 62 3.05 -10.57 6.35
C VAL A 62 1.76 -10.01 6.95
N THR A 63 1.65 -8.67 7.04
CA THR A 63 0.47 -7.99 7.58
C THR A 63 -0.78 -8.26 6.74
N ALA A 64 -0.66 -8.28 5.41
CA ALA A 64 -1.79 -8.58 4.54
C ALA A 64 -2.27 -10.02 4.69
N TRP A 65 -1.34 -10.98 4.83
CA TRP A 65 -1.70 -12.38 5.04
C TRP A 65 -2.29 -12.63 6.42
N ASP A 66 -1.77 -11.99 7.46
CA ASP A 66 -2.36 -12.01 8.80
C ASP A 66 -3.82 -11.54 8.76
N ALA A 67 -4.09 -10.38 8.13
CA ALA A 67 -5.45 -9.89 7.93
C ALA A 67 -6.32 -10.85 7.11
N LYS A 68 -5.79 -11.45 6.03
CA LYS A 68 -6.53 -12.43 5.23
C LYS A 68 -7.00 -13.62 6.04
N LEU A 69 -6.11 -14.16 6.85
CA LEU A 69 -6.41 -15.33 7.67
C LEU A 69 -7.33 -14.96 8.84
N GLN A 70 -7.17 -13.75 9.39
CA GLN A 70 -8.00 -13.27 10.49
C GLN A 70 -9.46 -12.99 10.06
N TYR A 71 -9.66 -12.35 8.91
CA TYR A 71 -11.00 -11.93 8.48
C TYR A 71 -11.69 -12.94 7.54
N GLY A 72 -10.92 -13.74 6.78
CA GLY A 72 -11.47 -14.84 5.99
C GLY A 72 -12.54 -14.45 4.96
N SER A 73 -12.53 -13.20 4.48
CA SER A 73 -13.64 -12.65 3.69
C SER A 73 -13.77 -13.29 2.30
N TRP A 74 -15.01 -13.38 1.81
CA TRP A 74 -15.31 -13.88 0.48
C TRP A 74 -14.67 -13.04 -0.63
N ARG A 75 -14.31 -13.71 -1.73
CA ARG A 75 -13.97 -13.05 -2.99
C ARG A 75 -15.21 -12.47 -3.66
N PRO A 76 -15.08 -11.40 -4.46
CA PRO A 76 -16.21 -10.83 -5.20
C PRO A 76 -16.98 -11.84 -6.05
N VAL A 77 -16.30 -12.79 -6.69
CA VAL A 77 -16.96 -13.85 -7.48
C VAL A 77 -17.89 -14.71 -6.62
N THR A 78 -17.46 -15.06 -5.40
CA THR A 78 -18.28 -15.83 -4.46
C THR A 78 -19.42 -14.96 -3.93
N ALA A 79 -19.12 -13.72 -3.51
CA ALA A 79 -20.11 -12.81 -2.95
C ALA A 79 -21.21 -12.45 -3.95
N ILE A 80 -20.90 -12.26 -5.23
CA ILE A 80 -21.89 -11.94 -6.27
C ILE A 80 -22.70 -13.17 -6.67
N ARG A 81 -22.07 -14.34 -6.79
CA ARG A 81 -22.77 -15.56 -7.21
C ARG A 81 -23.68 -16.12 -6.12
N LEU A 82 -23.36 -15.90 -4.85
CA LEU A 82 -24.08 -16.39 -3.68
C LEU A 82 -24.73 -15.25 -2.89
N ALA A 83 -25.01 -14.13 -3.54
CA ALA A 83 -25.51 -12.94 -2.86
C ALA A 83 -26.89 -13.16 -2.21
N ASP A 84 -27.64 -14.17 -2.63
CA ASP A 84 -28.89 -14.60 -2.01
C ASP A 84 -28.70 -15.36 -0.67
N THR A 85 -27.46 -15.71 -0.32
CA THR A 85 -27.11 -16.45 0.92
C THR A 85 -26.50 -15.59 2.01
N ASP A 86 -26.27 -14.30 1.75
CA ASP A 86 -25.58 -13.39 2.66
C ASP A 86 -26.51 -12.72 3.71
N GLY A 87 -27.82 -12.97 3.62
CA GLY A 87 -28.84 -12.39 4.50
C GLY A 87 -29.17 -10.93 4.22
N ASN A 88 -28.71 -10.36 3.10
CA ASN A 88 -28.96 -8.99 2.70
C ASN A 88 -30.03 -8.93 1.58
N THR A 89 -31.24 -8.44 1.89
CA THR A 89 -32.31 -8.32 0.89
C THR A 89 -32.03 -7.27 -0.20
N GLY A 90 -30.96 -6.48 -0.05
CA GLY A 90 -30.51 -5.50 -1.04
C GLY A 90 -29.56 -6.06 -2.09
N THR A 91 -29.18 -7.33 -2.00
CA THR A 91 -28.29 -7.98 -2.97
C THR A 91 -29.06 -8.99 -3.82
N THR A 92 -28.65 -9.11 -5.09
CA THR A 92 -29.21 -10.08 -6.03
C THR A 92 -28.07 -10.93 -6.55
N ALA A 93 -28.23 -12.25 -6.49
CA ALA A 93 -27.24 -13.16 -7.01
C ALA A 93 -27.16 -13.09 -8.54
N ASP A 94 -25.93 -13.13 -9.07
CA ASP A 94 -25.66 -13.38 -10.48
C ASP A 94 -24.75 -14.62 -10.59
N PRO A 95 -25.34 -15.82 -10.75
CA PRO A 95 -24.58 -17.08 -10.80
C PRO A 95 -23.62 -17.17 -12.00
N ALA A 96 -23.88 -16.42 -13.08
CA ALA A 96 -23.08 -16.42 -14.29
C ALA A 96 -21.95 -15.37 -14.25
N TRP A 97 -21.92 -14.51 -13.22
CA TRP A 97 -20.93 -13.45 -13.11
C TRP A 97 -19.51 -14.02 -13.09
N GLU A 98 -18.63 -13.49 -13.95
CA GLU A 98 -17.20 -13.81 -13.95
C GLU A 98 -16.37 -12.53 -13.76
N PRO A 99 -15.27 -12.57 -13.00
CA PRO A 99 -14.35 -11.45 -12.91
C PRO A 99 -13.52 -11.30 -14.18
N LEU A 100 -13.07 -10.08 -14.48
CA LEU A 100 -12.11 -9.82 -15.56
C LEU A 100 -10.81 -10.61 -15.39
N LEU A 101 -10.29 -10.64 -14.15
CA LEU A 101 -9.02 -11.26 -13.80
C LEU A 101 -9.26 -12.60 -13.10
N LEU A 102 -8.32 -13.52 -13.24
CA LEU A 102 -8.35 -14.78 -12.49
C LEU A 102 -8.37 -14.49 -10.98
N THR A 103 -9.28 -15.14 -10.27
CA THR A 103 -9.39 -14.99 -8.81
C THR A 103 -8.31 -15.81 -8.10
N PRO A 104 -7.42 -15.20 -7.30
CA PRO A 104 -6.39 -15.95 -6.59
C PRO A 104 -6.98 -16.77 -5.42
N PRO A 105 -6.38 -17.93 -5.09
CA PRO A 105 -6.90 -18.89 -4.10
C PRO A 105 -6.55 -18.49 -2.65
N HIS A 106 -6.99 -17.32 -2.21
CA HIS A 106 -6.84 -16.84 -0.83
C HIS A 106 -7.99 -15.87 -0.49
N PRO A 107 -8.27 -15.57 0.80
CA PRO A 107 -9.30 -14.60 1.19
C PRO A 107 -9.09 -13.20 0.60
N ASP A 108 -10.16 -12.42 0.50
CA ASP A 108 -10.13 -11.14 -0.20
C ASP A 108 -9.44 -10.03 0.59
N TYR A 109 -9.89 -9.78 1.83
CA TYR A 109 -9.45 -8.68 2.66
C TYR A 109 -8.11 -8.96 3.34
N MET A 110 -7.08 -8.10 3.29
CA MET A 110 -6.88 -6.95 2.39
C MET A 110 -6.14 -7.37 1.13
N ALA A 111 -6.36 -6.69 0.00
CA ALA A 111 -5.56 -6.93 -1.20
C ALA A 111 -4.09 -6.63 -0.92
N VAL A 112 -3.18 -7.54 -1.30
CA VAL A 112 -1.74 -7.37 -1.08
C VAL A 112 -1.19 -6.15 -1.83
N VAL A 113 -1.79 -5.80 -2.97
CA VAL A 113 -1.46 -4.58 -3.73
C VAL A 113 -1.81 -3.32 -2.91
N ASP A 114 -3.00 -3.28 -2.31
CA ASP A 114 -3.42 -2.17 -1.46
C ASP A 114 -2.58 -2.11 -0.17
N ALA A 115 -2.23 -3.26 0.41
CA ALA A 115 -1.32 -3.33 1.55
C ALA A 115 0.08 -2.77 1.21
N ARG A 116 0.52 -2.73 -0.05
CA ARG A 116 1.79 -2.09 -0.44
C ARG A 116 1.68 -0.58 -0.63
N VAL A 117 0.55 -0.10 -1.16
CA VAL A 117 0.27 1.34 -1.26
C VAL A 117 0.07 1.94 0.13
N TRP A 118 -0.69 1.25 0.98
CA TRP A 118 -1.04 1.70 2.32
C TRP A 118 -0.09 1.21 3.43
N GLY A 119 0.85 0.30 3.14
CA GLY A 119 1.74 -0.32 4.13
C GLY A 119 3.24 -0.20 3.85
N GLY A 120 3.68 0.84 3.12
CA GLY A 120 5.10 1.25 3.21
C GLY A 120 5.90 1.40 1.92
N VAL A 121 5.31 1.26 0.72
CA VAL A 121 5.90 1.96 -0.44
C VAL A 121 5.51 3.45 -0.40
N HIS A 122 4.41 3.82 0.27
CA HIS A 122 3.93 5.22 0.41
C HIS A 122 3.08 5.53 1.69
N SER A 123 3.42 5.13 2.93
CA SER A 123 2.52 5.48 4.06
C SER A 123 3.10 5.68 5.48
N ARG A 124 2.53 6.71 6.14
CA ARG A 124 2.29 7.04 7.57
C ARG A 124 3.39 6.84 8.61
N LEU A 125 4.19 5.79 8.53
CA LEU A 125 5.32 5.61 9.45
C LEU A 125 6.44 6.61 9.14
N ALA A 126 6.67 6.90 7.85
CA ALA A 126 7.57 7.96 7.39
C ALA A 126 7.03 9.35 7.76
N ASP A 127 5.72 9.59 7.63
CA ASP A 127 5.11 10.85 8.07
C ASP A 127 5.16 11.01 9.59
N ALA A 128 4.88 9.95 10.35
CA ALA A 128 4.96 9.99 11.82
C ALA A 128 6.41 10.10 12.32
N ALA A 129 7.36 9.44 11.67
CA ALA A 129 8.79 9.59 11.96
C ALA A 129 9.30 10.99 11.58
N GLY A 130 8.85 11.53 10.45
CA GLY A 130 9.12 12.89 10.01
C GLY A 130 8.55 13.94 10.96
N CYS A 131 7.30 13.78 11.40
CA CYS A 131 6.70 14.64 12.42
C CYS A 131 7.49 14.56 13.73
N ARG A 132 7.84 13.36 14.23
CA ARG A 132 8.64 13.20 15.47
C ARG A 132 10.02 13.87 15.36
N ALA A 133 10.71 13.67 14.24
CA ALA A 133 12.00 14.32 14.00
C ALA A 133 11.84 15.85 13.94
N GLY A 134 10.79 16.35 13.28
CA GLY A 134 10.45 17.76 13.24
C GLY A 134 10.19 18.37 14.62
N THR A 135 9.43 17.69 15.49
CA THR A 135 9.17 18.15 16.87
C THR A 135 10.45 18.20 17.69
N HIS A 136 11.35 17.21 17.54
CA HIS A 136 12.62 17.18 18.26
C HIS A 136 13.56 18.32 17.82
N VAL A 137 13.63 18.63 16.51
CA VAL A 137 14.41 19.75 16.00
C VAL A 137 13.85 21.10 16.47
N ALA A 138 12.52 21.27 16.45
CA ALA A 138 11.87 22.49 16.92
C ALA A 138 12.09 22.73 18.43
N ALA A 139 11.96 21.67 19.24
CA ALA A 139 12.23 21.73 20.68
C ALA A 139 13.69 22.09 20.97
N TRP A 140 14.63 21.47 20.26
CA TRP A 140 16.05 21.78 20.40
C TRP A 140 16.37 23.24 20.00
N ALA A 141 15.80 23.73 18.90
CA ALA A 141 16.03 25.09 18.42
C ALA A 141 15.50 26.17 19.39
N LEU A 142 14.31 25.95 19.98
CA LEU A 142 13.76 26.85 21.00
C LEU A 142 14.66 26.91 22.25
N ASP A 143 15.19 25.75 22.65
CA ASP A 143 16.05 25.65 23.82
C ASP A 143 17.44 26.26 23.62
N HIS A 144 17.94 26.33 22.38
CA HIS A 144 19.31 26.78 22.09
C HIS A 144 19.40 28.20 21.53
N TYR A 145 18.37 28.69 20.84
CA TYR A 145 18.46 29.96 20.08
C TYR A 145 17.40 30.99 20.45
N PHE A 146 16.39 30.64 21.24
CA PHE A 146 15.31 31.54 21.66
C PHE A 146 15.18 31.66 23.18
N GLN A 147 16.29 31.49 23.91
CA GLN A 147 16.32 31.74 25.34
C GLN A 147 16.07 33.23 25.64
N PRO A 148 15.43 33.56 26.77
CA PRO A 148 15.25 34.94 27.18
C PRO A 148 16.62 35.61 27.30
N VAL A 149 16.76 36.79 26.71
CA VAL A 149 17.94 37.62 26.99
C VAL A 149 17.90 37.93 28.48
N VAL A 150 18.91 37.47 29.22
CA VAL A 150 19.03 37.74 30.65
C VAL A 150 18.96 39.25 30.82
N LYS A 151 17.89 39.75 31.44
CA LYS A 151 17.87 41.14 31.90
C LYS A 151 18.77 41.20 33.12
N ASP A 152 19.86 41.94 32.97
CA ASP A 152 20.85 42.17 34.01
C ASP A 152 20.15 42.72 35.28
N PRO A 153 20.33 42.13 36.47
CA PRO A 153 19.56 42.47 37.67
C PRO A 153 20.04 43.76 38.36
N LEU A 154 20.62 44.72 37.62
CA LEU A 154 21.21 45.94 38.18
C LEU A 154 20.51 47.25 37.75
N ILE A 155 19.18 47.20 37.53
CA ILE A 155 18.32 48.39 37.67
C ILE A 155 17.15 48.06 38.58
#